data_AF-A0A920ADH8-F1
#
_entry.id   AF-A0A920ADH8-F1
#
_cell.length_a   1.000
_cell.length_b   1.000
_cell.length_c   1.000
_cell.angle_alpha   90.00
_cell.angle_beta   90.00
_cell.angle_gamma   90.00
#
_symmetry.space_group_name_H-M   'P 1'
#
loop_
_entity.id
_entity.type
_entity.pdbx_description
1 polymer ?
#
loop_
_entity_poly.entity_id
_entity_poly.type
_entity_poly.pdbx_seq_one_letter_code
_entity_poly.pdbx_strand_id
1 'polypeptide(L)'
;MTSFFTALDNIKRSEDGGADAWDTDSYLNIWVGRITTGVLGYSDNPTANIPDDEHGFVVGFQYFGESDHENYGMGKTAVHEIGHYLNLKHPWGSGNCDAANDWVNDTPISEDAYYGNPVHPQNSCETVDMFMNYMDYVDDSSMVMFSQGQVDRMHYALDIFRPTLQESNGCGVPYLVTQPDLLMPVQSLLLTVPYIWI
;
A
#
# COMPACT_ATOMS: atom_id res chain seq x y z
N MET A 1 -11.63 10.96 20.05
CA MET A 1 -10.88 10.52 18.85
C MET A 1 -11.77 10.79 17.65
N THR A 2 -11.30 11.60 16.70
CA THR A 2 -12.01 11.92 15.45
C THR A 2 -12.16 10.66 14.59
N SER A 3 -13.27 10.56 13.86
CA SER A 3 -13.56 9.45 12.96
C SER A 3 -13.82 9.95 11.56
N PHE A 4 -13.38 9.19 10.56
CA PHE A 4 -13.38 9.60 9.16
C PHE A 4 -14.22 8.65 8.29
N PHE A 5 -14.78 9.21 7.23
CA PHE A 5 -15.55 8.50 6.21
C PHE A 5 -14.72 8.43 4.92
N THR A 6 -14.59 7.24 4.35
CA THR A 6 -13.76 7.01 3.15
C THR A 6 -14.27 7.81 1.94
N ALA A 7 -15.59 7.90 1.77
CA ALA A 7 -16.19 8.60 0.63
C ALA A 7 -15.99 10.13 0.64
N LEU A 8 -15.55 10.71 1.75
CA LEU A 8 -15.35 12.15 1.87
C LEU A 8 -13.89 12.56 1.97
N ASP A 9 -12.98 11.60 2.17
CA ASP A 9 -11.54 11.85 2.34
C ASP A 9 -11.16 12.89 3.42
N ASN A 10 -12.05 13.13 4.39
CA ASN A 10 -11.87 14.11 5.47
C ASN A 10 -10.55 13.96 6.25
N ILE A 11 -9.96 12.77 6.29
CA ILE A 11 -8.68 12.56 6.98
C ILE A 11 -7.50 13.25 6.27
N LYS A 12 -7.63 13.47 4.96
CA LYS A 12 -6.61 14.11 4.12
C LYS A 12 -6.66 15.64 4.17
N ARG A 13 -7.56 16.23 4.98
CA ARG A 13 -7.80 17.68 5.05
C ARG A 13 -7.77 18.21 6.47
N SER A 14 -6.94 19.21 6.72
CA SER A 14 -6.79 19.83 8.05
C SER A 14 -8.06 20.54 8.52
N GLU A 15 -8.83 21.13 7.59
CA GLU A 15 -10.09 21.81 7.89
C GLU A 15 -11.20 20.87 8.41
N ASP A 16 -11.14 19.59 8.05
CA ASP A 16 -12.09 18.55 8.48
C ASP A 16 -11.57 17.73 9.69
N GLY A 17 -10.48 18.18 10.31
CA GLY A 17 -9.85 17.54 11.46
C GLY A 17 -8.86 16.42 11.12
N GLY A 18 -8.48 16.31 9.85
CA GLY A 18 -7.40 15.48 9.33
C GLY A 18 -6.07 16.23 9.25
N ALA A 19 -5.27 15.91 8.23
CA ALA A 19 -4.01 16.59 7.93
C ALA A 19 -3.81 16.70 6.42
N ASP A 20 -3.43 17.88 5.94
CA ASP A 20 -3.12 18.10 4.53
C ASP A 20 -1.88 17.29 4.13
N ALA A 21 -1.84 16.84 2.88
CA ALA A 21 -0.70 16.10 2.34
C ALA A 21 0.59 16.92 2.39
N TRP A 22 1.72 16.23 2.61
CA TRP A 22 3.00 16.73 2.15
C TRP A 22 3.08 16.61 0.63
N ASP A 23 4.01 17.35 0.02
CA ASP A 23 4.24 17.36 -1.43
C ASP A 23 4.22 15.94 -2.01
N THR A 24 3.18 15.61 -2.77
CA THR A 24 2.91 14.26 -3.29
C THR A 24 3.86 13.86 -4.41
N ASP A 25 4.60 14.81 -4.98
CA ASP A 25 5.73 14.54 -5.88
C ASP A 25 6.98 14.09 -5.12
N SER A 26 7.05 14.38 -3.81
CA SER A 26 8.22 14.13 -2.97
C SER A 26 7.97 13.04 -1.92
N TYR A 27 6.71 12.77 -1.54
CA TYR A 27 6.38 11.89 -0.43
C TYR A 27 5.19 10.99 -0.76
N LEU A 28 5.30 9.72 -0.36
CA LEU A 28 4.13 8.88 -0.14
C LEU A 28 3.48 9.30 1.17
N ASN A 29 2.30 9.90 1.09
CA ASN A 29 1.51 10.27 2.26
C ASN A 29 0.76 9.05 2.81
N ILE A 30 0.84 8.85 4.12
CA ILE A 30 0.18 7.76 4.85
C ILE A 30 -0.62 8.38 5.98
N TRP A 31 -1.95 8.36 5.86
CA TRP A 31 -2.82 8.84 6.92
C TRP A 31 -3.27 7.69 7.80
N VAL A 32 -3.02 7.82 9.10
CA VAL A 32 -3.41 6.82 10.10
C VAL A 32 -4.52 7.40 10.97
N GLY A 33 -5.71 6.78 10.94
CA GLY A 33 -6.85 7.32 11.68
C GLY A 33 -7.98 6.32 11.90
N ARG A 34 -9.07 6.77 12.52
CA ARG A 34 -10.25 5.93 12.77
C ARG A 34 -11.18 5.95 11.57
N ILE A 35 -11.18 4.87 10.79
CA ILE A 35 -12.09 4.67 9.66
C ILE A 35 -13.41 4.07 10.17
N THR A 36 -14.55 4.50 9.62
CA THR A 36 -15.90 4.06 10.07
C THR A 36 -16.74 3.33 9.02
N THR A 37 -16.21 3.14 7.82
CA THR A 37 -16.95 2.58 6.67
C THR A 37 -16.78 1.07 6.48
N GLY A 38 -16.08 0.39 7.39
CA GLY A 38 -15.93 -1.07 7.38
C GLY A 38 -14.74 -1.60 6.57
N VAL A 39 -13.80 -0.74 6.18
CA VAL A 39 -12.52 -1.14 5.55
C VAL A 39 -11.34 -0.98 6.50
N LEU A 40 -10.26 -1.74 6.27
CA LEU A 40 -9.02 -1.65 7.05
C LEU A 40 -8.15 -0.47 6.61
N GLY A 41 -8.10 -0.23 5.31
CA GLY A 41 -7.40 0.86 4.65
C GLY A 41 -8.01 1.11 3.28
N TYR A 42 -7.50 2.13 2.59
CA TYR A 42 -7.81 2.39 1.20
C TYR A 42 -6.71 3.23 0.55
N SER A 43 -6.47 2.97 -0.73
CA SER A 43 -5.58 3.72 -1.60
C SER A 43 -6.26 3.96 -2.95
N ASP A 44 -5.91 5.07 -3.57
CA ASP A 44 -6.30 5.36 -4.93
C ASP A 44 -5.28 4.76 -5.91
N ASN A 45 -5.76 4.25 -7.04
CA ASN A 45 -4.90 3.81 -8.13
C ASN A 45 -4.34 5.04 -8.87
N PRO A 46 -3.09 5.03 -9.37
CA PRO A 46 -2.51 6.16 -10.11
C PRO A 46 -3.30 6.64 -11.34
N THR A 47 -4.19 5.80 -11.88
CA THR A 47 -5.06 6.13 -13.02
C THR A 47 -6.39 6.79 -12.61
N ALA A 48 -6.68 6.87 -11.32
CA ALA A 48 -7.87 7.53 -10.81
C ALA A 48 -7.74 9.07 -10.95
N ASN A 49 -8.85 9.73 -11.27
CA ASN A 49 -8.88 11.20 -11.32
C ASN A 49 -9.11 11.76 -9.92
N ILE A 50 -8.07 11.70 -9.09
CA ILE A 50 -8.04 12.25 -7.72
C ILE A 50 -7.25 13.56 -7.67
N PRO A 51 -7.60 14.50 -6.76
CA PRO A 51 -6.81 15.71 -6.53
C PRO A 51 -5.36 15.40 -6.20
N ASP A 52 -4.42 16.22 -6.69
CA ASP A 52 -2.97 16.02 -6.51
C ASP A 52 -2.56 15.98 -5.03
N ASP A 53 -3.27 16.71 -4.17
CA ASP A 53 -3.06 16.78 -2.72
C ASP A 53 -3.75 15.64 -1.93
N GLU A 54 -4.33 14.67 -2.62
CA GLU A 54 -4.98 13.51 -1.99
C GLU A 54 -4.27 12.18 -2.31
N HIS A 55 -3.12 12.21 -3.00
CA HIS A 55 -2.35 11.01 -3.34
C HIS A 55 -1.65 10.39 -2.14
N GLY A 56 -1.91 9.10 -1.91
CA GLY A 56 -1.33 8.30 -0.85
C GLY A 56 -2.30 7.20 -0.46
N PHE A 57 -2.21 6.72 0.78
CA PHE A 57 -3.20 5.79 1.31
C PHE A 57 -3.55 6.10 2.76
N VAL A 58 -4.71 5.59 3.15
CA VAL A 58 -5.25 5.73 4.50
C VAL A 58 -5.37 4.35 5.12
N VAL A 59 -5.09 4.27 6.41
CA VAL A 59 -5.17 3.00 7.16
C VAL A 59 -5.73 3.23 8.56
N GLY A 60 -6.55 2.29 8.99
CA GLY A 60 -7.08 2.23 10.33
C GLY A 60 -5.95 2.10 11.34
N PHE A 61 -5.95 2.92 12.39
CA PHE A 61 -4.87 2.87 13.40
C PHE A 61 -4.69 1.50 14.08
N GLN A 62 -5.73 0.65 14.09
CA GLN A 62 -5.67 -0.71 14.63
C GLN A 62 -4.96 -1.70 13.69
N TYR A 63 -4.76 -1.33 12.42
CA TYR A 63 -4.24 -2.19 11.35
C TYR A 63 -2.92 -1.66 10.77
N PHE A 64 -2.28 -0.69 11.44
CA PHE A 64 -1.05 -0.07 10.98
C PHE A 64 0.15 -0.50 11.81
N GLY A 65 1.20 -0.96 11.12
CA GLY A 65 2.40 -1.51 11.75
C GLY A 65 2.10 -2.78 12.55
N GLU A 66 2.95 -3.07 13.54
CA GLU A 66 2.64 -4.10 14.53
C GLU A 66 1.61 -3.57 15.53
N SER A 67 0.49 -4.28 15.67
CA SER A 67 -0.59 -3.92 16.58
C SER A 67 -1.11 -5.14 17.35
N ASP A 68 -2.05 -4.92 18.27
CA ASP A 68 -2.74 -5.97 19.03
C ASP A 68 -3.95 -6.57 18.28
N HIS A 69 -4.17 -6.19 17.02
CA HIS A 69 -5.26 -6.76 16.23
C HIS A 69 -4.95 -8.20 15.82
N GLU A 70 -5.85 -9.14 16.17
CA GLU A 70 -5.62 -10.59 16.06
C GLU A 70 -5.25 -11.04 14.63
N ASN A 71 -5.96 -10.52 13.62
CA ASN A 71 -5.82 -11.00 12.23
C ASN A 71 -5.06 -10.03 11.31
N TYR A 72 -4.90 -8.77 11.72
CA TYR A 72 -4.45 -7.67 10.84
C TYR A 72 -3.45 -6.74 11.56
N GLY A 73 -2.69 -7.31 12.49
CA GLY A 73 -1.72 -6.59 13.33
C GLY A 73 -0.26 -6.83 12.94
N MET A 74 0.02 -7.34 11.73
CA MET A 74 1.39 -7.59 11.24
C MET A 74 1.81 -6.57 10.17
N GLY A 75 1.04 -5.48 10.00
CA GLY A 75 1.34 -4.38 9.10
C GLY A 75 1.06 -4.65 7.62
N LYS A 76 0.42 -5.77 7.27
CA LYS A 76 0.26 -6.15 5.85
C LYS A 76 -0.89 -5.43 5.15
N THR A 77 -1.80 -4.82 5.91
CA THR A 77 -2.72 -3.81 5.35
C THR A 77 -1.96 -2.69 4.64
N ALA A 78 -0.88 -2.15 5.24
CA ALA A 78 -0.08 -1.12 4.56
C ALA A 78 0.61 -1.64 3.30
N VAL A 79 1.07 -2.90 3.30
CA VAL A 79 1.67 -3.54 2.12
C VAL A 79 0.65 -3.66 0.98
N HIS A 80 -0.57 -4.08 1.31
CA HIS A 80 -1.70 -4.15 0.37
C HIS A 80 -2.03 -2.78 -0.25
N GLU A 81 -2.18 -1.75 0.59
CA GLU A 81 -2.50 -0.40 0.11
C GLU A 81 -1.36 0.22 -0.71
N ILE A 82 -0.09 -0.05 -0.36
CA ILE A 82 1.06 0.35 -1.18
C ILE A 82 1.01 -0.33 -2.55
N GLY A 83 0.58 -1.59 -2.62
CA GLY A 83 0.33 -2.27 -3.89
C GLY A 83 -0.66 -1.51 -4.76
N HIS A 84 -1.80 -1.10 -4.21
CA HIS A 84 -2.78 -0.26 -4.92
C HIS A 84 -2.22 1.11 -5.34
N TYR A 85 -1.49 1.78 -4.44
CA TYR A 85 -0.82 3.04 -4.72
C TYR A 85 0.18 2.92 -5.89
N LEU A 86 0.78 1.74 -6.05
CA LEU A 86 1.70 1.36 -7.14
C LEU A 86 1.00 0.56 -8.25
N ASN A 87 -0.30 0.81 -8.45
CA ASN A 87 -1.10 0.35 -9.59
C ASN A 87 -1.39 -1.16 -9.63
N LEU A 88 -1.30 -1.88 -8.51
CA LEU A 88 -1.79 -3.25 -8.42
C LEU A 88 -3.30 -3.29 -8.21
N LYS A 89 -3.93 -4.31 -8.77
CA LYS A 89 -5.35 -4.64 -8.57
C LYS A 89 -5.44 -5.92 -7.75
N HIS A 90 -6.62 -6.17 -7.18
CA HIS A 90 -6.92 -7.47 -6.58
C HIS A 90 -6.85 -8.58 -7.63
N PRO A 91 -6.29 -9.78 -7.34
CA PRO A 91 -6.11 -10.86 -8.31
C PRO A 91 -7.40 -11.36 -8.98
N TRP A 92 -8.53 -11.26 -8.28
CA TRP A 92 -9.85 -11.59 -8.84
C TRP A 92 -10.40 -10.47 -9.74
N GLY A 93 -9.85 -9.26 -9.69
CA GLY A 93 -10.31 -8.11 -10.47
C GLY A 93 -11.80 -7.80 -10.23
N SER A 94 -12.62 -7.97 -11.27
CA SER A 94 -14.09 -7.83 -11.18
C SER A 94 -14.80 -9.14 -10.78
N GLY A 95 -14.05 -10.19 -10.49
CA GLY A 95 -14.51 -11.53 -10.21
C GLY A 95 -15.04 -12.28 -11.43
N ASN A 96 -15.77 -13.38 -11.18
CA ASN A 96 -16.44 -14.19 -12.22
C ASN A 96 -15.51 -14.71 -13.34
N CYS A 97 -14.25 -14.97 -13.00
CA CYS A 97 -13.24 -15.46 -13.94
C CYS A 97 -12.99 -14.52 -15.13
N ASP A 98 -13.07 -13.20 -14.92
CA ASP A 98 -12.73 -12.22 -15.94
C ASP A 98 -11.27 -12.39 -16.39
N ALA A 99 -11.05 -12.59 -17.68
CA ALA A 99 -9.72 -12.72 -18.27
C ALA A 99 -8.94 -11.39 -18.25
N ALA A 100 -9.62 -10.26 -18.04
CA ALA A 100 -9.01 -8.95 -17.81
C ALA A 100 -8.96 -8.61 -16.31
N ASN A 101 -8.51 -9.56 -15.48
CA ASN A 101 -8.47 -9.51 -14.02
C ASN A 101 -7.62 -8.35 -13.45
N ASP A 102 -6.41 -8.63 -12.96
CA ASP A 102 -5.48 -7.68 -12.36
C ASP A 102 -4.44 -7.16 -13.36
N TRP A 103 -4.47 -7.68 -14.59
CA TRP A 103 -3.54 -7.39 -15.68
C TRP A 103 -2.09 -7.77 -15.36
N VAL A 104 -1.92 -8.86 -14.61
CA VAL A 104 -0.64 -9.47 -14.31
C VAL A 104 -0.68 -10.94 -14.75
N ASN A 105 0.22 -11.34 -15.65
CA ASN A 105 0.11 -12.67 -16.28
C ASN A 105 0.50 -13.84 -15.36
N ASP A 106 1.28 -13.58 -14.30
CA ASP A 106 1.78 -14.61 -13.39
C ASP A 106 0.97 -14.70 -12.08
N THR A 107 -0.12 -13.96 -11.97
CA THR A 107 -1.17 -14.14 -10.97
C THR A 107 -2.32 -14.96 -11.58
N PRO A 108 -2.57 -16.20 -11.09
CA PRO A 108 -3.66 -17.03 -11.59
C PRO A 108 -5.03 -16.34 -11.47
N ILE A 109 -5.87 -16.50 -12.50
CA ILE A 109 -7.23 -15.96 -12.50
C ILE A 109 -8.01 -16.59 -11.34
N SER A 110 -8.56 -15.74 -10.47
CA SER A 110 -9.36 -16.15 -9.31
C SER A 110 -10.80 -15.61 -9.45
N GLU A 111 -11.79 -16.36 -8.97
CA GLU A 111 -13.21 -16.00 -9.08
C GLU A 111 -13.64 -14.87 -8.13
N ASP A 112 -13.10 -14.89 -6.91
CA ASP A 112 -13.44 -13.95 -5.83
C ASP A 112 -12.27 -13.87 -4.83
N ALA A 113 -12.37 -12.97 -3.87
CA ALA A 113 -11.43 -12.82 -2.76
C ALA A 113 -11.49 -14.00 -1.78
N TYR A 114 -10.35 -14.32 -1.18
CA TYR A 114 -10.27 -15.21 -0.02
C TYR A 114 -10.15 -14.41 1.27
N TYR A 115 -10.66 -14.96 2.37
CA TYR A 115 -10.61 -14.36 3.70
C TYR A 115 -10.14 -15.39 4.74
N GLY A 116 -9.66 -14.90 5.89
CA GLY A 116 -9.19 -15.76 6.97
C GLY A 116 -7.86 -16.44 6.62
N ASN A 117 -7.73 -17.72 6.94
CA ASN A 117 -6.54 -18.51 6.63
C ASN A 117 -6.90 -19.74 5.77
N PRO A 118 -7.08 -19.57 4.44
CA PRO A 118 -7.38 -20.68 3.54
C PRO A 118 -6.28 -21.75 3.54
N VAL A 119 -6.66 -22.99 3.22
CA VAL A 119 -5.73 -24.12 3.10
C VAL A 119 -5.44 -24.37 1.63
N HIS A 120 -4.16 -24.44 1.27
CA HIS A 120 -3.76 -24.76 -0.10
C HIS A 120 -4.03 -26.24 -0.45
N PRO A 121 -4.52 -26.56 -1.67
CA PRO A 121 -4.88 -25.63 -2.75
C PRO A 121 -6.32 -25.10 -2.63
N GLN A 122 -6.50 -23.85 -3.06
CA GLN A 122 -7.81 -23.31 -3.46
C GLN A 122 -7.85 -23.24 -4.98
N ASN A 123 -9.00 -23.54 -5.59
CA ASN A 123 -9.10 -23.61 -7.05
C ASN A 123 -10.37 -22.87 -7.48
N SER A 124 -10.21 -21.95 -8.41
CA SER A 124 -11.30 -21.37 -9.18
C SER A 124 -10.82 -21.10 -10.61
N CYS A 125 -11.74 -20.84 -11.54
CA CYS A 125 -11.41 -20.44 -12.91
C CYS A 125 -10.40 -21.35 -13.65
N GLU A 126 -10.43 -22.66 -13.35
CA GLU A 126 -9.49 -23.66 -13.89
C GLU A 126 -8.01 -23.44 -13.49
N THR A 127 -7.76 -22.64 -12.44
CA THR A 127 -6.42 -22.38 -11.90
C THR A 127 -6.32 -22.77 -10.42
N VAL A 128 -5.10 -22.69 -9.88
CA VAL A 128 -4.83 -22.79 -8.44
C VAL A 128 -4.60 -21.37 -7.93
N ASP A 129 -5.51 -20.89 -7.10
CA ASP A 129 -5.59 -19.48 -6.71
C ASP A 129 -4.44 -19.12 -5.77
N MET A 130 -3.86 -17.93 -5.98
CA MET A 130 -2.74 -17.42 -5.20
C MET A 130 -3.24 -16.62 -3.98
N PHE A 131 -4.04 -17.24 -3.10
CA PHE A 131 -4.64 -16.55 -1.95
C PHE A 131 -3.62 -15.95 -0.97
N MET A 132 -2.36 -16.43 -1.01
CA MET A 132 -1.26 -15.90 -0.20
C MET A 132 -0.65 -14.61 -0.77
N ASN A 133 -1.19 -14.07 -1.86
CA ASN A 133 -0.75 -12.82 -2.46
C ASN A 133 -1.08 -11.63 -1.54
N TYR A 134 -0.21 -10.63 -1.45
CA TYR A 134 -0.50 -9.40 -0.68
C TYR A 134 -1.72 -8.64 -1.19
N MET A 135 -2.11 -8.84 -2.44
CA MET A 135 -3.30 -8.23 -3.04
C MET A 135 -4.57 -9.07 -2.81
N ASP A 136 -4.56 -10.11 -1.98
CA ASP A 136 -5.78 -10.80 -1.53
C ASP A 136 -6.31 -10.24 -0.19
N TYR A 137 -7.45 -10.73 0.31
CA TYR A 137 -8.11 -10.29 1.56
C TYR A 137 -7.98 -11.27 2.73
N VAL A 138 -7.06 -12.23 2.61
CA VAL A 138 -6.74 -13.17 3.70
C VAL A 138 -6.19 -12.43 4.92
N ASP A 139 -6.13 -13.12 6.06
CA ASP A 139 -5.50 -12.57 7.26
C ASP A 139 -4.01 -12.28 7.01
N ASP A 140 -3.43 -11.37 7.79
CA ASP A 140 -2.02 -11.01 7.68
C ASP A 140 -1.12 -12.26 7.79
N SER A 141 -1.48 -13.25 8.60
CA SER A 141 -0.71 -14.51 8.71
C SER A 141 -0.65 -15.33 7.43
N SER A 142 -1.57 -15.11 6.48
CA SER A 142 -1.70 -15.89 5.25
C SER A 142 -1.16 -15.20 3.99
N MET A 143 -1.07 -13.87 3.95
CA MET A 143 -0.50 -13.15 2.78
C MET A 143 1.02 -12.95 2.93
N VAL A 144 1.85 -13.32 1.95
CA VAL A 144 3.32 -13.36 2.12
C VAL A 144 4.13 -12.93 0.89
N MET A 145 3.50 -12.67 -0.26
CA MET A 145 4.25 -12.41 -1.49
C MET A 145 3.54 -11.51 -2.49
N PHE A 146 4.35 -10.80 -3.28
CA PHE A 146 3.98 -10.34 -4.62
C PHE A 146 4.54 -11.33 -5.66
N SER A 147 3.93 -11.36 -6.84
CA SER A 147 4.50 -12.03 -8.00
C SER A 147 5.57 -11.15 -8.70
N GLN A 148 6.34 -11.72 -9.61
CA GLN A 148 7.31 -10.93 -10.38
C GLN A 148 6.60 -9.93 -11.30
N GLY A 149 5.50 -10.34 -11.93
CA GLY A 149 4.70 -9.47 -12.78
C GLY A 149 4.06 -8.31 -12.01
N GLN A 150 3.69 -8.50 -10.73
CA GLN A 150 3.27 -7.41 -9.85
C GLN A 150 4.43 -6.45 -9.57
N VAL A 151 5.63 -6.94 -9.27
CA VAL A 151 6.82 -6.10 -9.07
C VAL A 151 7.13 -5.26 -10.32
N ASP A 152 7.11 -5.87 -11.50
CA ASP A 152 7.35 -5.18 -12.77
C ASP A 152 6.31 -4.06 -13.00
N ARG A 153 5.04 -4.33 -12.65
CA ARG A 153 3.95 -3.34 -12.75
C ARG A 153 4.11 -2.19 -11.75
N MET A 154 4.59 -2.47 -10.54
CA MET A 154 4.89 -1.44 -9.54
C MET A 154 6.04 -0.53 -10.00
N HIS A 155 7.11 -1.09 -10.59
CA HIS A 155 8.18 -0.29 -11.18
C HIS A 155 7.68 0.58 -12.34
N TYR A 156 6.86 0.01 -13.23
CA TYR A 156 6.23 0.78 -14.30
C TYR A 156 5.38 1.94 -13.74
N ALA A 157 4.68 1.73 -12.63
CA ALA A 157 3.88 2.78 -12.00
C ALA A 157 4.75 3.93 -11.45
N LEU A 158 5.90 3.60 -10.86
CA LEU A 158 6.88 4.60 -10.43
C LEU A 158 7.45 5.38 -11.62
N ASP A 159 7.76 4.72 -12.73
CA ASP A 159 8.36 5.39 -13.89
C ASP A 159 7.38 6.31 -14.63
N ILE A 160 6.11 5.92 -14.69
CA ILE A 160 5.12 6.58 -15.55
C ILE A 160 4.21 7.54 -14.78
N PHE A 161 3.73 7.12 -13.61
CA PHE A 161 2.74 7.91 -12.86
C PHE A 161 3.37 8.67 -11.70
N ARG A 162 4.53 8.23 -11.20
CA ARG A 162 5.17 8.83 -10.01
C ARG A 162 6.69 9.05 -10.17
N PRO A 163 7.18 9.55 -11.32
CA PRO A 163 8.62 9.60 -11.61
C PRO A 163 9.41 10.48 -10.63
N THR A 164 8.77 11.49 -10.08
CA THR A 164 9.36 12.46 -9.14
C THR A 164 9.69 11.86 -7.78
N LEU A 165 8.97 10.81 -7.35
CA LEU A 165 9.27 10.12 -6.08
C LEU A 165 10.65 9.47 -6.06
N GLN A 166 11.15 9.03 -7.21
CA GLN A 166 12.47 8.39 -7.33
C GLN A 166 13.62 9.40 -7.13
N GLU A 167 13.36 10.68 -7.37
CA GLU A 167 14.31 11.78 -7.26
C GLU A 167 14.14 12.58 -5.95
N SER A 168 13.21 12.16 -5.10
CA SER A 168 12.89 12.86 -3.86
C SER A 168 14.05 12.85 -2.88
N ASN A 169 14.38 14.02 -2.34
CA ASN A 169 15.30 14.16 -1.21
C ASN A 169 14.60 13.96 0.15
N GLY A 170 13.35 13.50 0.17
CA GLY A 170 12.53 13.35 1.36
C GLY A 170 13.08 12.38 2.41
N CYS A 171 13.88 11.39 1.98
CA CYS A 171 14.62 10.50 2.89
C CYS A 171 15.94 11.10 3.39
N GLY A 172 16.22 12.37 3.06
CA GLY A 172 17.55 12.99 3.13
C GLY A 172 18.39 12.66 1.90
N VAL A 173 19.41 13.47 1.64
CA VAL A 173 20.41 13.18 0.60
C VAL A 173 21.11 11.86 0.96
N PRO A 174 21.22 10.85 0.07
CA PRO A 174 22.15 9.75 0.28
C PRO A 174 23.56 10.34 0.31
N TYR A 175 24.08 10.55 1.52
CA TYR A 175 25.38 11.14 1.73
C TYR A 175 26.45 10.09 1.36
N LEU A 176 26.78 9.95 0.07
CA LEU A 176 28.06 9.36 -0.33
C LEU A 176 29.15 10.41 -0.07
N VAL A 177 29.39 10.72 1.20
CA VAL A 177 30.50 11.60 1.56
C VAL A 177 31.59 10.75 2.13
N THR A 178 32.65 10.61 1.35
CA THR A 178 34.00 10.45 1.89
C THR A 178 34.29 11.70 2.72
N GLN A 179 33.90 11.68 3.99
CA GLN A 179 34.16 12.78 4.93
C GLN A 179 35.68 12.94 5.12
N PRO A 180 36.13 14.15 5.45
CA PRO A 180 36.44 14.32 6.86
C PRO A 180 35.58 15.38 7.54
N ASP A 181 35.26 15.06 8.79
CA ASP A 181 34.29 15.60 9.72
C ASP A 181 34.11 17.12 9.76
N LEU A 182 32.87 17.55 9.97
CA LEU A 182 32.58 18.61 10.92
C LEU A 182 31.23 18.42 11.63
N LEU A 183 31.35 18.33 12.95
CA LEU A 183 30.34 18.06 13.97
C LEU A 183 29.21 19.10 13.98
N MET A 184 27.95 18.66 14.06
CA MET A 184 26.90 19.29 14.90
C MET A 184 25.85 18.26 15.38
N PRO A 185 25.23 18.44 16.57
CA PRO A 185 24.45 17.40 17.23
C PRO A 185 22.91 17.60 17.22
N VAL A 186 22.23 16.48 17.52
CA VAL A 186 20.87 16.27 18.06
C VAL A 186 19.70 16.00 17.09
N GLN A 187 19.53 14.69 16.82
CA GLN A 187 18.32 13.85 16.94
C GLN A 187 16.93 14.46 16.65
N SER A 188 16.37 14.10 15.49
CA SER A 188 14.96 13.74 15.32
C SER A 188 14.86 12.25 14.98
N LEU A 189 13.86 11.57 15.53
CA LEU A 189 13.65 10.13 15.39
C LEU A 189 13.15 9.84 13.97
N LEU A 190 14.08 9.50 13.06
CA LEU A 190 13.79 8.95 11.75
C LEU A 190 13.39 7.47 11.91
N LEU A 191 12.17 7.11 11.51
CA LEU A 191 11.82 5.73 11.22
C LEU A 191 12.58 5.34 9.96
N THR A 192 13.79 4.79 10.14
CA THR A 192 14.47 4.05 9.07
C THR A 192 13.64 2.81 8.80
N VAL A 193 13.00 2.73 7.63
CA VAL A 193 12.63 1.42 7.06
C VAL A 193 13.92 0.89 6.47
N PRO A 194 14.61 -0.08 7.12
CA PRO A 194 15.85 -0.57 6.58
C PRO A 194 15.51 -1.41 5.35
N TYR A 195 16.01 -0.96 4.20
CA TYR A 195 16.22 -1.75 3.00
C TYR A 195 15.07 -2.71 2.65
N ILE A 196 14.14 -2.22 1.83
CA ILE A 196 13.42 -3.09 0.91
C ILE A 196 14.48 -3.62 -0.07
N TRP A 197 15.01 -4.80 0.23
CA TRP A 197 15.61 -5.64 -0.79
C TRP A 197 14.43 -6.23 -1.56
N ILE A 198 14.21 -5.74 -2.78
CA ILE A 198 13.43 -6.42 -3.82
C ILE A 198 14.34 -7.48 -4.44
#